data_AF-E1Z4V4-F1
#
_entry.id   AF-E1Z4V4-F1
#
_cell.length_a   1.000
_cell.length_b   1.000
_cell.length_c   1.000
_cell.angle_alpha   90.00
_cell.angle_beta   90.00
_cell.angle_gamma   90.00
#
_symmetry.space_group_name_H-M   'P 1'
#
loop_
_entity.id
_entity.type
_entity.pdbx_description
1 polymer ?
#
loop_
_entity_poly.entity_id
_entity_poly.type
_entity_poly.pdbx_seq_one_letter_code
_entity_poly.pdbx_strand_id
1 'polypeptide(L)' 'MQDGTLDPQFVITHTPPLKEAAEAYRMFNDKQTIKVVMKPGRSEEGAGATVAKEE' A
#
# COMPACT_ATOMS: atom_id res chain seq x y z
N MET A 1 11.50 -8.50 9.17
CA MET A 1 11.35 -9.89 9.64
C MET A 1 12.69 -10.55 9.45
N GLN A 2 13.23 -11.19 10.49
CA GLN A 2 14.65 -11.55 10.53
C GLN A 2 14.91 -12.98 10.00
N ASP A 3 13.92 -13.87 10.08
CA ASP A 3 14.05 -15.28 9.68
C ASP A 3 13.57 -15.62 8.27
N GLY A 4 13.02 -14.65 7.51
CA GLY A 4 12.60 -14.83 6.10
C GLY A 4 11.50 -15.88 5.86
N THR A 5 10.95 -16.47 6.91
CA THR A 5 9.98 -17.58 6.87
C THR A 5 8.61 -17.16 6.36
N LEU A 6 8.33 -15.86 6.36
CA LEU A 6 7.15 -15.25 5.80
C LEU A 6 7.54 -13.88 5.25
N ASP A 7 7.24 -13.63 3.98
CA ASP A 7 7.27 -12.28 3.44
C ASP A 7 5.98 -11.57 3.84
N PRO A 8 5.97 -10.48 4.61
CA PRO A 8 4.76 -9.74 4.95
C PRO A 8 4.34 -8.76 3.84
N GLN A 9 5.10 -8.60 2.76
CA GLN A 9 4.73 -7.67 1.70
C GLN A 9 3.41 -8.06 1.01
N PHE A 10 3.05 -9.35 0.95
CA PHE A 10 1.83 -9.81 0.26
C PHE A 10 0.52 -9.26 0.87
N VAL A 11 0.50 -8.88 2.15
CA VAL A 11 -0.70 -8.29 2.78
C VAL A 11 -0.82 -6.79 2.51
N ILE A 12 0.26 -6.14 2.05
CA ILE A 12 0.28 -4.70 1.79
C ILE A 12 -0.32 -4.45 0.40
N THR A 13 -1.59 -4.05 0.39
CA THR A 13 -2.33 -3.78 -0.85
C THR A 13 -2.08 -2.38 -1.42
N HIS A 14 -1.80 -1.39 -0.56
CA HIS A 14 -1.68 0.01 -0.97
C HIS A 14 -0.54 0.72 -0.22
N THR A 15 0.18 1.58 -0.93
CA THR A 15 1.29 2.37 -0.36
C THR A 15 1.26 3.87 -0.74
N PRO A 16 0.15 4.58 -0.48
CA PRO A 16 -0.04 5.95 -0.94
C PRO A 16 0.93 6.95 -0.26
N PRO A 17 1.18 8.12 -0.88
CA PRO A 17 1.89 9.23 -0.25
C PRO A 17 1.08 9.80 0.94
N LEU A 18 1.76 10.49 1.86
CA LEU A 18 1.11 11.03 3.07
C LEU A 18 -0.09 11.95 2.79
N LYS A 19 -0.09 12.67 1.66
CA LYS A 19 -1.20 13.55 1.26
C LYS A 19 -2.52 12.80 1.08
N GLU A 20 -2.47 11.54 0.66
CA GLU A 20 -3.63 10.69 0.41
C GLU A 20 -4.09 9.92 1.66
N ALA A 21 -3.57 10.24 2.84
CA ALA A 21 -3.91 9.52 4.09
C ALA A 21 -5.41 9.45 4.34
N ALA A 22 -6.12 10.55 4.15
CA ALA A 22 -7.57 10.63 4.39
C ALA A 22 -8.36 9.65 3.50
N GLU A 23 -7.98 9.53 2.23
CA GLU A 23 -8.59 8.58 1.30
C GLU A 23 -8.25 7.14 1.66
N ALA A 24 -6.99 6.88 2.00
CA ALA A 24 -6.53 5.56 2.39
C ALA A 24 -7.23 5.04 3.66
N TYR A 25 -7.53 5.94 4.62
CA TYR A 25 -8.35 5.61 5.78
C TYR A 25 -9.80 5.23 5.40
N ARG A 26 -10.40 5.93 4.43
CA ARG A 26 -11.75 5.57 3.93
C ARG A 26 -11.76 4.21 3.27
N MET A 27 -10.81 3.93 2.37
CA MET A 27 -10.69 2.64 1.69
C MET A 27 -10.53 1.47 2.68
N PHE A 28 -9.75 1.67 3.75
CA PHE A 28 -9.60 0.69 4.81
C PHE A 28 -10.90 0.47 5.58
N ASN A 29 -11.59 1.56 5.96
CA ASN A 29 -12.88 1.50 6.64
C ASN A 29 -13.95 0.78 5.80
N ASP A 30 -13.97 1.02 4.49
CA ASP A 30 -14.91 0.44 3.53
C ASP A 30 -14.51 -0.99 3.10
N LYS A 31 -13.51 -1.57 3.78
CA LYS A 31 -12.99 -2.93 3.57
C LYS A 31 -12.54 -3.22 2.13
N GLN A 32 -12.08 -2.18 1.42
CA GLN A 32 -11.55 -2.30 0.06
C GLN A 32 -10.06 -2.72 0.04
N THR A 33 -9.40 -2.72 1.21
CA THR A 33 -7.96 -2.98 1.34
C THR A 33 -7.67 -3.84 2.57
N ILE A 34 -6.60 -4.63 2.50
CA ILE A 34 -6.18 -5.54 3.59
C ILE A 34 -5.24 -4.80 4.56
N LYS A 35 -4.24 -4.11 4.00
CA LYS A 35 -3.30 -3.27 4.74
C LYS A 35 -2.81 -2.14 3.85
N VAL A 36 -2.79 -0.94 4.43
CA VAL A 36 -2.17 0.26 3.86
C VAL A 36 -0.89 0.56 4.63
N VAL A 37 0.19 0.86 3.92
CA VAL A 37 1.46 1.33 4.52
C VAL A 37 1.88 2.62 3.84
N MET A 38 1.88 3.72 4.58
CA MET A 38 2.31 5.02 4.06
C MET A 38 3.81 5.22 4.32
N LYS A 39 4.56 5.61 3.28
CA LYS A 39 5.98 5.91 3.41
C LYS A 39 6.19 7.44 3.44
N PRO A 40 6.68 8.01 4.56
CA PRO A 40 7.00 9.44 4.62
C PRO A 40 8.09 9.79 3.59
N GLY A 41 7.93 10.90 2.89
CA GLY A 41 8.87 11.35 1.85
C GLY A 41 8.63 10.79 0.44
N ARG A 42 7.60 9.95 0.23
CA ARG A 42 7.15 9.60 -1.13
C ARG A 42 6.49 10.82 -1.78
N SER A 43 7.20 11.47 -2.69
CA SER A 43 6.66 12.49 -3.60
C SER A 43 5.64 11.85 -4.55
N GLU A 44 4.68 12.63 -5.07
CA GLU A 44 3.60 12.18 -5.97
C GLU A 44 4.07 11.52 -7.30
N GLU A 45 5.38 11.46 -7.56
CA GLU A 45 6.01 11.01 -8.80
C GLU A 45 5.94 9.48 -9.06
N GLY A 46 5.03 8.76 -8.41
CA GLY A 46 4.92 7.30 -8.54
C GLY A 46 3.50 6.73 -8.49
N ALA A 47 2.47 7.57 -8.61
CA ALA A 47 1.08 7.14 -8.68
C ALA A 47 0.74 6.58 -10.09
N GLY A 48 1.32 5.44 -10.44
CA GLY A 48 1.11 4.83 -11.75
C GLY A 48 1.56 3.37 -11.91
N ALA A 49 1.99 2.70 -10.85
CA ALA A 49 2.32 1.27 -10.91
C ALA A 49 1.25 0.47 -10.16
N THR A 50 0.05 0.39 -10.74
CA THR A 50 -0.77 -0.81 -10.60
C THR A 50 0.06 -1.95 -11.14
N VAL A 51 0.51 -2.85 -10.26
CA VAL A 51 1.10 -4.12 -10.67
C VAL A 51 0.00 -4.84 -11.46
N ALA A 52 0.14 -4.82 -12.79
CA ALA A 52 -0.56 -5.72 -13.67
C ALA A 52 -0.25 -7.13 -13.18
N LYS A 53 -1.29 -7.82 -12.71
CA LYS A 53 -1.22 -9.26 -12.48
C LYS A 53 -1.26 -9.88 -13.88
N GLU A 54 -0.08 -10.10 -14.47
CA GLU A 54 0.06 -10.88 -15.71
C GLU A 54 -0.28 -12.35 -15.44
N GLU A 55 -0.79 -13.00 -16.49
CA GLU A 55 -1.56 -14.25 -16.56
C GLU A 55 -0.80 -15.54 -16.15
#